data_AF-A0A9D5ZM41-F1
#
_entry.id   AF-A0A9D5ZM41-F1
#
_cell.length_a   1.000
_cell.length_b   1.000
_cell.length_c   1.000
_cell.angle_alpha   90.00
_cell.angle_beta   90.00
_cell.angle_gamma   90.00
#
_symmetry.space_group_name_H-M   'P 1'
#
loop_
_entity.id
_entity.type
_entity.pdbx_description
1 polymer ?
#
loop_
_entity_poly.entity_id
_entity_poly.type
_entity_poly.pdbx_seq_one_letter_code
_entity_poly.pdbx_strand_id
1 'polypeptide(L)'
;MKNFVTFLLLITIWIPLYAGDPPPPDFSNPFQRLLMQVTPLLEAKTRHRFTLPRDLYNETTLLDNELQNSILRANFRGLYGITFPVKWNSLLNRYEASFNSEYERCLIVPLRAIQSSPSLHKKATIAHELFHCYQMEIMGAGEILTRPEWLIEGSALWVGESLVESGTELSHNHWRDYLGTRMEFTSRGYDAFGFFWFLQKINVNNYSLIKRLLPIRGSDEMWEEMESFLTREQKARWAPGLLQDGSVAADADDLWNFRAPQMPVGSIGSYPQSTELVTSLPATYTIEERRTPRIIQLFIPENKTIKFNFTNLLGAVRVKHLGHTEFNTLITNNGQNFKLCYGEDCGCPGHQPSIDTTKISVQLLTIAVYSPSGGGKITLEEDKQKCCEHPLGIKMEHLLGTWQLDQEDFLNTTYAARNLEKTAIGIGGNNSFTIYPSGLVVKTYQNLYWWLSWNPPLTWREDHYISGSFRACLSLKLHSTGTDLGDVYHATLTQYVPSIFYYGNNSSGLSEHQYREPFYFNWGLYNADGTEELNDVFTLKDGVLDWRSKYRR
;
A
#
# COMPACT_ATOMS: atom_id res chain seq x y z
N MET A 1 -37.30 63.10 66.18
CA MET A 1 -37.88 63.19 64.82
C MET A 1 -37.19 62.12 63.99
N LYS A 2 -37.98 61.20 63.41
CA LYS A 2 -37.51 59.96 62.79
C LYS A 2 -37.05 60.22 61.35
N ASN A 3 -35.92 59.62 60.98
CA ASN A 3 -35.32 59.65 59.65
C ASN A 3 -36.25 59.04 58.59
N PHE A 4 -36.55 59.81 57.54
CA PHE A 4 -37.21 59.35 56.33
C PHE A 4 -36.11 58.97 55.32
N VAL A 5 -35.83 57.67 55.19
CA VAL A 5 -34.96 57.12 54.14
C VAL A 5 -35.88 56.67 53.01
N THR A 6 -35.90 57.45 51.92
CA THR A 6 -36.60 57.11 50.69
C THR A 6 -35.85 55.99 49.99
N PHE A 7 -36.34 54.76 50.10
CA PHE A 7 -35.89 53.64 49.28
C PHE A 7 -36.40 53.84 47.84
N LEU A 8 -35.52 54.30 46.95
CA LEU A 8 -35.77 54.28 45.51
C LEU A 8 -35.59 52.83 45.05
N LEU A 9 -36.70 52.12 44.86
CA LEU A 9 -36.72 50.77 44.29
C LEU A 9 -36.39 50.90 42.78
N LEU A 10 -35.11 50.85 42.44
CA LEU A 10 -34.64 50.70 41.06
C LEU A 10 -34.99 49.28 40.59
N ILE A 11 -36.19 49.12 40.04
CA ILE A 11 -36.56 47.93 39.27
C ILE A 11 -35.70 47.96 38.01
N THR A 12 -34.55 47.30 38.05
CA THR A 12 -33.81 46.93 36.85
C THR A 12 -34.66 45.87 36.15
N ILE A 13 -35.55 46.32 35.25
CA ILE A 13 -36.18 45.44 34.29
C ILE A 13 -35.05 45.00 33.37
N TRP A 14 -34.46 43.84 33.66
CA TRP A 14 -33.73 43.05 32.68
C TRP A 14 -34.75 42.68 31.61
N ILE A 15 -34.91 43.53 30.60
CA ILE A 15 -35.43 43.09 29.32
C ILE A 15 -34.24 42.32 28.74
N PRO A 16 -34.24 40.98 28.70
CA PRO A 16 -33.28 40.30 27.85
C PRO A 16 -33.50 40.90 26.47
N LEU A 17 -32.51 41.64 25.98
CA LEU A 17 -32.40 41.89 24.55
C LEU A 17 -32.29 40.50 23.95
N TYR A 18 -33.44 39.93 23.59
CA TYR A 18 -33.54 38.73 22.81
C TYR A 18 -32.77 39.07 21.54
N ALA A 19 -31.50 38.65 21.49
CA ALA A 19 -30.82 38.47 20.24
C ALA A 19 -31.73 37.49 19.51
N GLY A 20 -32.53 38.01 18.57
CA GLY A 20 -33.57 37.24 17.92
C GLY A 20 -32.95 35.94 17.41
N ASP A 21 -33.61 34.82 17.69
CA ASP A 21 -33.16 33.55 17.13
C ASP A 21 -32.94 33.73 15.63
N PRO A 22 -31.90 33.11 15.05
CA PRO A 22 -31.67 33.16 13.62
C PRO A 22 -32.96 32.76 12.90
N PRO A 23 -33.26 33.36 11.73
CA PRO A 23 -34.43 32.96 10.97
C PRO A 23 -34.38 31.45 10.68
N PRO A 24 -35.53 30.75 10.72
CA PRO A 24 -35.56 29.32 10.45
C PRO A 24 -35.01 29.01 9.04
N PRO A 25 -34.51 27.79 8.81
CA PRO A 25 -33.99 27.39 7.50
C PRO A 25 -35.02 27.64 6.39
N ASP A 26 -34.61 28.29 5.30
CA ASP A 26 -35.47 28.49 4.13
C ASP A 26 -35.51 27.21 3.27
N PHE A 27 -36.52 26.37 3.51
CA PHE A 27 -36.73 25.13 2.77
C PHE A 27 -37.07 25.34 1.29
N SER A 28 -37.44 26.56 0.87
CA SER A 28 -37.67 26.87 -0.55
C SER A 28 -36.35 26.95 -1.33
N ASN A 29 -35.25 27.31 -0.66
CA ASN A 29 -33.91 27.35 -1.23
C ASN A 29 -33.40 25.92 -1.57
N PRO A 30 -33.08 25.64 -2.85
CA PRO A 30 -32.58 24.32 -3.27
C PRO A 30 -31.24 23.95 -2.61
N PHE A 31 -30.37 24.91 -2.32
CA PHE A 31 -29.12 24.64 -1.62
C PHE A 31 -29.37 24.23 -0.17
N GLN A 32 -30.37 24.79 0.50
CA GLN A 32 -30.71 24.39 1.88
C GLN A 32 -31.18 22.95 1.94
N ARG A 33 -31.96 22.51 0.95
CA ARG A 33 -32.33 21.10 0.80
C ARG A 33 -31.12 20.20 0.60
N LEU A 34 -30.17 20.61 -0.25
CA LEU A 34 -28.92 19.86 -0.47
C LEU A 34 -28.07 19.81 0.81
N LEU A 35 -27.91 20.93 1.53
CA LEU A 35 -27.15 20.98 2.77
C LEU A 35 -27.71 20.00 3.81
N MET A 36 -29.04 19.96 3.99
CA MET A 36 -29.67 19.00 4.90
C MET A 36 -29.54 17.55 4.44
N GLN A 37 -29.44 17.29 3.14
CA GLN A 37 -29.21 15.94 2.61
C GLN A 37 -27.75 15.49 2.80
N VAL A 38 -26.80 16.40 2.58
CA VAL A 38 -25.35 16.08 2.63
C VAL A 38 -24.84 15.99 4.06
N THR A 39 -25.35 16.81 4.98
CA THR A 39 -24.93 16.83 6.39
C THR A 39 -24.91 15.44 7.04
N PRO A 40 -26.02 14.69 7.11
CA PRO A 40 -26.02 13.38 7.77
C PRO A 40 -25.11 12.36 7.08
N LEU A 41 -24.91 12.47 5.76
CA LEU A 41 -23.98 11.61 5.03
C LEU A 41 -22.54 11.87 5.47
N LEU A 42 -22.17 13.15 5.56
CA LEU A 42 -20.83 13.54 5.98
C LEU A 42 -20.57 13.21 7.45
N GLU A 43 -21.54 13.45 8.34
CA GLU A 43 -21.44 13.07 9.76
C GLU A 43 -21.22 11.56 9.91
N ALA A 44 -21.95 10.75 9.14
CA ALA A 44 -21.79 9.30 9.15
C ALA A 44 -20.41 8.84 8.66
N LYS A 45 -19.89 9.45 7.59
CA LYS A 45 -18.58 9.11 7.00
C LYS A 45 -17.41 9.53 7.89
N THR A 46 -17.49 10.73 8.47
CA THR A 46 -16.45 11.29 9.36
C THR A 46 -16.54 10.76 10.80
N ARG A 47 -17.69 10.18 11.19
CA ARG A 47 -18.04 9.87 12.58
C ARG A 47 -17.92 11.10 13.48
N HIS A 48 -18.34 12.24 12.96
CA HIS A 48 -18.31 13.53 13.64
C HIS A 48 -19.67 14.19 13.49
N ARG A 49 -20.33 14.52 14.61
CA ARG A 49 -21.58 15.26 14.60
C ARG A 49 -21.27 16.74 14.71
N PHE A 50 -21.77 17.53 13.78
CA PHE A 50 -21.53 18.96 13.81
C PHE A 50 -22.18 19.60 15.04
N THR A 51 -21.39 20.39 15.76
CA THR A 51 -21.80 21.08 16.99
C THR A 51 -22.27 22.50 16.74
N LEU A 52 -21.72 23.15 15.72
CA LEU A 52 -22.03 24.51 15.32
C LEU A 52 -23.06 24.54 14.19
N PRO A 53 -23.96 25.55 14.16
CA PRO A 53 -24.83 25.80 13.02
C PRO A 53 -24.06 25.91 11.70
N ARG A 54 -24.69 25.43 10.62
CA ARG A 54 -24.20 25.49 9.25
C ARG A 54 -25.30 26.15 8.46
N ASP A 55 -25.09 27.40 8.11
CA ASP A 55 -26.11 28.24 7.51
C ASP A 55 -25.74 28.51 6.07
N LEU A 56 -26.74 28.59 5.19
CA LEU A 56 -26.53 29.09 3.84
C LEU A 56 -26.78 30.58 3.81
N TYR A 57 -25.85 31.27 3.16
CA TYR A 57 -26.05 32.67 2.84
C TYR A 57 -27.31 32.85 1.98
N ASN A 58 -28.12 33.81 2.39
CA ASN A 58 -29.21 34.37 1.60
C ASN A 58 -29.06 35.91 1.56
N GLU A 59 -29.72 36.56 0.60
CA GLU A 59 -29.61 38.02 0.44
C GLU A 59 -30.16 38.81 1.64
N THR A 60 -30.95 38.17 2.50
CA THR A 60 -31.46 38.76 3.74
C THR A 60 -30.49 38.61 4.92
N THR A 61 -29.39 37.86 4.76
CA THR A 61 -28.37 37.71 5.78
C THR A 61 -27.64 39.03 5.94
N LEU A 62 -27.75 39.64 7.11
CA LEU A 62 -27.04 40.88 7.42
C LEU A 62 -25.56 40.55 7.64
N LEU A 63 -24.73 40.94 6.68
CA LEU A 63 -23.27 40.75 6.71
C LEU A 63 -22.57 42.10 6.90
N ASP A 64 -21.39 42.10 7.50
CA ASP A 64 -20.50 43.26 7.46
C ASP A 64 -19.96 43.56 6.04
N ASN A 65 -19.37 44.74 5.87
CA ASN A 65 -18.86 45.17 4.57
C ASN A 65 -17.66 44.33 4.10
N GLU A 66 -16.85 43.78 5.01
CA GLU A 66 -15.67 43.00 4.66
C GLU A 66 -16.05 41.64 4.08
N LEU A 67 -17.01 40.97 4.70
CA LEU A 67 -17.57 39.70 4.28
C LEU A 67 -18.33 39.85 2.96
N GLN A 68 -19.15 40.91 2.81
CA GLN A 68 -19.77 41.25 1.52
C GLN A 68 -18.73 41.46 0.42
N ASN A 69 -17.68 42.23 0.68
CA ASN A 69 -16.60 42.46 -0.28
C ASN A 69 -15.86 41.16 -0.62
N SER A 70 -15.68 40.24 0.34
CA SER A 70 -15.07 38.93 0.10
C SER A 70 -15.94 38.06 -0.80
N ILE A 71 -17.26 38.05 -0.60
CA ILE A 71 -18.22 37.36 -1.47
C ILE A 71 -18.23 37.96 -2.88
N LEU A 72 -18.17 39.29 -3.01
CA LEU A 72 -18.10 39.96 -4.31
C LEU A 72 -16.80 39.61 -5.05
N ARG A 73 -15.65 39.59 -4.37
CA ARG A 73 -14.36 39.17 -4.94
C ARG A 73 -14.40 37.70 -5.37
N ALA A 74 -14.99 36.82 -4.57
CA ALA A 74 -15.14 35.41 -4.89
C ALA A 74 -16.01 35.20 -6.14
N ASN A 75 -17.14 35.92 -6.23
CA ASN A 75 -17.99 35.95 -7.43
C ASN A 75 -17.22 36.46 -8.67
N PHE A 76 -16.43 37.52 -8.53
CA PHE A 76 -15.63 38.06 -9.63
C PHE A 76 -14.58 37.07 -10.13
N ARG A 77 -14.01 36.25 -9.25
CA ARG A 77 -13.08 35.17 -9.61
C ARG A 77 -13.76 33.93 -10.22
N GLY A 78 -15.10 33.90 -10.25
CA GLY A 78 -15.85 32.77 -10.80
C GLY A 78 -15.79 31.51 -9.93
N LEU A 79 -15.57 31.64 -8.62
CA LEU A 79 -15.63 30.51 -7.70
C LEU A 79 -17.07 29.95 -7.63
N TYR A 80 -17.21 28.67 -7.28
CA TYR A 80 -18.52 28.00 -7.18
C TYR A 80 -19.13 28.12 -5.77
N GLY A 81 -18.29 28.08 -4.75
CA GLY A 81 -18.67 28.21 -3.35
C GLY A 81 -17.56 28.88 -2.55
N ILE A 82 -17.90 29.33 -1.35
CA ILE A 82 -16.94 29.72 -0.34
C ILE A 82 -17.58 29.53 1.04
N THR A 83 -16.75 29.21 2.03
CA THR A 83 -17.18 29.00 3.40
C THR A 83 -16.50 30.00 4.33
N PHE A 84 -17.27 30.59 5.25
CA PHE A 84 -16.77 31.53 6.25
C PHE A 84 -17.13 31.07 7.67
N PRO A 85 -16.17 31.08 8.60
CA PRO A 85 -16.49 31.05 10.02
C PRO A 85 -17.01 32.44 10.41
N VAL A 86 -18.20 32.52 11.01
CA VAL A 86 -18.84 33.81 11.36
C VAL A 86 -19.29 33.85 12.81
N LYS A 87 -19.36 35.06 13.38
CA LYS A 87 -19.98 35.33 14.68
C LYS A 87 -20.97 36.49 14.56
N TRP A 88 -21.97 36.52 15.42
CA TRP A 88 -22.96 37.58 15.44
C TRP A 88 -22.45 38.82 16.21
N ASN A 89 -22.39 39.96 15.53
CA ASN A 89 -22.11 41.23 16.17
C ASN A 89 -23.42 41.90 16.60
N SER A 90 -23.75 41.78 17.89
CA SER A 90 -24.99 42.31 18.46
C SER A 90 -25.09 43.84 18.41
N LEU A 91 -23.97 44.56 18.42
CA LEU A 91 -23.94 46.03 18.32
C LEU A 91 -24.29 46.50 16.91
N LEU A 92 -23.87 45.73 15.90
CA LEU A 92 -24.06 46.07 14.49
C LEU A 92 -25.22 45.29 13.84
N ASN A 93 -25.85 44.38 14.59
CA ASN A 93 -26.95 43.52 14.15
C ASN A 93 -26.62 42.79 12.83
N ARG A 94 -25.42 42.22 12.73
CA ARG A 94 -24.92 41.54 11.53
C ARG A 94 -23.86 40.50 11.85
N TYR A 95 -23.63 39.56 10.93
CA TYR A 95 -22.53 38.62 11.00
C TYR A 95 -21.21 39.26 10.53
N GLU A 96 -20.14 38.94 11.25
CA GLU A 96 -18.76 39.26 10.88
C GLU A 96 -17.93 37.98 10.76
N ALA A 97 -16.93 37.99 9.87
CA ALA A 97 -15.99 36.88 9.75
C ALA A 97 -15.17 36.74 11.05
N SER A 98 -15.02 35.51 11.54
CA SER A 98 -14.30 35.22 12.77
C SER A 98 -13.35 34.06 12.58
N PHE A 99 -12.08 34.36 12.33
CA PHE A 99 -11.03 33.35 12.17
C PHE A 99 -10.32 33.00 13.49
N ASN A 100 -10.84 33.47 14.63
CA ASN A 100 -10.37 33.03 15.94
C ASN A 100 -11.15 31.78 16.40
N SER A 101 -10.90 31.31 17.63
CA SER A 101 -11.61 30.15 18.22
C SER A 101 -13.08 30.44 18.60
N GLU A 102 -13.57 31.66 18.41
CA GLU A 102 -14.87 32.14 18.88
C GLU A 102 -15.88 32.35 17.73
N TYR A 103 -15.78 31.57 16.66
CA TYR A 103 -16.81 31.59 15.63
C TYR A 103 -18.03 30.78 16.10
N GLU A 104 -19.21 31.30 15.83
CA GLU A 104 -20.47 30.74 16.31
C GLU A 104 -21.12 29.84 15.25
N ARG A 105 -20.81 30.07 13.98
CA ARG A 105 -21.49 29.42 12.84
C ARG A 105 -20.56 29.24 11.65
N CYS A 106 -20.82 28.22 10.87
CA CYS A 106 -20.24 28.06 9.54
C CYS A 106 -21.21 28.59 8.48
N LEU A 107 -20.85 29.67 7.79
CA LEU A 107 -21.65 30.25 6.71
C LEU A 107 -21.15 29.74 5.35
N ILE A 108 -21.97 28.96 4.66
CA ILE A 108 -21.71 28.48 3.31
C ILE A 108 -22.35 29.45 2.31
N VAL A 109 -21.58 29.90 1.32
CA VAL A 109 -22.03 30.87 0.31
C VAL A 109 -21.97 30.23 -1.08
N PRO A 110 -23.08 29.70 -1.62
CA PRO A 110 -23.15 29.30 -3.02
C PRO A 110 -23.05 30.54 -3.91
N LEU A 111 -22.06 30.58 -4.79
CA LEU A 111 -21.77 31.74 -5.63
C LEU A 111 -22.53 31.71 -6.95
N ARG A 112 -22.52 32.81 -7.70
CA ARG A 112 -23.34 32.96 -8.92
C ARG A 112 -23.09 31.84 -9.94
N ALA A 113 -21.84 31.39 -10.07
CA ALA A 113 -21.45 30.36 -11.02
C ALA A 113 -22.18 29.02 -10.79
N ILE A 114 -22.48 28.65 -9.53
CA ILE A 114 -23.12 27.37 -9.20
C ILE A 114 -24.65 27.41 -9.27
N GLN A 115 -25.27 28.60 -9.25
CA GLN A 115 -26.73 28.75 -9.21
C GLN A 115 -27.42 28.17 -10.45
N SER A 116 -26.82 28.30 -11.63
CA SER A 116 -27.33 27.76 -12.89
C SER A 116 -26.79 26.37 -13.24
N SER A 117 -25.93 25.78 -12.40
CA SER A 117 -25.32 24.48 -12.69
C SER A 117 -26.29 23.30 -12.47
N PRO A 118 -26.00 22.13 -13.07
CA PRO A 118 -26.72 20.89 -12.79
C PRO A 118 -26.79 20.57 -11.30
N SER A 119 -27.81 19.81 -10.89
CA SER A 119 -28.02 19.42 -9.48
C SER A 119 -26.83 18.67 -8.89
N LEU A 120 -26.14 17.84 -9.68
CA LEU A 120 -24.92 17.14 -9.26
C LEU A 120 -23.79 18.11 -8.91
N HIS A 121 -23.55 19.14 -9.72
CA HIS A 121 -22.54 20.16 -9.46
C HIS A 121 -22.84 20.91 -8.16
N LYS A 122 -24.12 21.28 -7.96
CA LYS A 122 -24.57 21.92 -6.71
C LYS A 122 -24.34 21.02 -5.51
N LYS A 123 -24.64 19.73 -5.61
CA LYS A 123 -24.43 18.76 -4.53
C LYS A 123 -22.94 18.59 -4.21
N ALA A 124 -22.08 18.45 -5.23
CA ALA A 124 -20.63 18.35 -5.05
C ALA A 124 -20.05 19.61 -4.40
N THR A 125 -20.47 20.80 -4.85
CA THR A 125 -20.04 22.08 -4.27
C THR A 125 -20.49 22.21 -2.81
N ILE A 126 -21.75 21.90 -2.48
CA ILE A 126 -22.22 21.97 -1.08
C ILE A 126 -21.48 20.97 -0.20
N ALA A 127 -21.16 19.77 -0.71
CA ALA A 127 -20.35 18.79 0.01
C ALA A 127 -18.91 19.27 0.24
N HIS A 128 -18.29 19.92 -0.76
CA HIS A 128 -16.97 20.56 -0.65
C HIS A 128 -16.98 21.61 0.47
N GLU A 129 -17.90 22.58 0.40
CA GLU A 129 -17.99 23.67 1.36
C GLU A 129 -18.34 23.17 2.77
N LEU A 130 -19.24 22.19 2.89
CA LEU A 130 -19.55 21.59 4.19
C LEU A 130 -18.35 20.84 4.79
N PHE A 131 -17.45 20.30 3.95
CA PHE A 131 -16.23 19.69 4.46
C PHE A 131 -15.26 20.70 5.07
N HIS A 132 -15.21 21.93 4.56
CA HIS A 132 -14.48 23.01 5.23
C HIS A 132 -15.08 23.33 6.61
N CYS A 133 -16.40 23.29 6.79
CA CYS A 133 -17.00 23.40 8.12
C CYS A 133 -16.50 22.30 9.07
N TYR A 134 -16.37 21.06 8.57
CA TYR A 134 -15.86 19.95 9.36
C TYR A 134 -14.39 20.19 9.75
N GLN A 135 -13.55 20.59 8.78
CA GLN A 135 -12.15 20.91 9.05
C GLN A 135 -12.01 22.02 10.09
N MET A 136 -12.84 23.07 10.01
CA MET A 136 -12.87 24.16 11.00
C MET A 136 -13.33 23.71 12.38
N GLU A 137 -14.33 22.83 12.51
CA GLU A 137 -14.74 22.34 13.82
C GLU A 137 -13.69 21.44 14.48
N ILE A 138 -12.93 20.68 13.70
CA ILE A 138 -11.88 19.81 14.24
C ILE A 138 -10.65 20.62 14.69
N MET A 139 -10.29 21.66 13.93
CA MET A 139 -9.03 22.38 14.13
C MET A 139 -9.16 23.78 14.73
N GLY A 140 -10.33 24.40 14.61
CA GLY A 140 -10.51 25.83 14.75
C GLY A 140 -10.29 26.57 13.42
N ALA A 141 -11.09 27.61 13.19
CA ALA A 141 -11.11 28.41 11.97
C ALA A 141 -9.76 29.05 11.59
N GLY A 142 -9.01 29.58 12.56
CA GLY A 142 -7.71 30.19 12.29
C GLY A 142 -6.61 29.18 12.06
N GLU A 143 -6.63 28.08 12.82
CA GLU A 143 -5.60 27.04 12.73
C GLU A 143 -5.70 26.26 11.42
N ILE A 144 -6.92 26.00 10.91
CA ILE A 144 -7.07 25.29 9.62
C ILE A 144 -6.42 26.06 8.48
N LEU A 145 -6.47 27.40 8.47
CA LEU A 145 -5.88 28.23 7.41
C LEU A 145 -4.34 28.15 7.36
N THR A 146 -3.71 27.60 8.39
CA THR A 146 -2.26 27.36 8.42
C THR A 146 -1.86 25.99 7.84
N ARG A 147 -2.84 25.17 7.44
CA ARG A 147 -2.61 23.86 6.82
C ARG A 147 -2.33 24.01 5.32
N PRO A 148 -1.58 23.08 4.73
CA PRO A 148 -1.25 23.17 3.31
C PRO A 148 -2.48 22.92 2.44
N GLU A 149 -2.53 23.58 1.27
CA GLU A 149 -3.70 23.56 0.38
C GLU A 149 -4.07 22.16 -0.11
N TRP A 150 -3.10 21.27 -0.34
CA TRP A 150 -3.38 19.88 -0.71
C TRP A 150 -4.28 19.18 0.31
N LEU A 151 -4.14 19.51 1.60
CA LEU A 151 -4.94 18.96 2.68
C LEU A 151 -6.27 19.72 2.80
N ILE A 152 -6.27 21.05 2.74
CA ILE A 152 -7.51 21.83 2.88
C ILE A 152 -8.42 21.64 1.67
N GLU A 153 -7.97 22.09 0.51
CA GLU A 153 -8.77 22.15 -0.73
C GLU A 153 -8.80 20.80 -1.45
N GLY A 154 -7.65 20.10 -1.51
CA GLY A 154 -7.58 18.80 -2.17
C GLY A 154 -8.49 17.75 -1.51
N SER A 155 -8.56 17.73 -0.17
CA SER A 155 -9.44 16.80 0.53
C SER A 155 -10.92 17.22 0.48
N ALA A 156 -11.22 18.53 0.52
CA ALA A 156 -12.58 19.04 0.35
C ALA A 156 -13.14 18.73 -1.05
N LEU A 157 -12.31 18.90 -2.09
CA LEU A 157 -12.71 18.57 -3.46
C LEU A 157 -12.96 17.07 -3.61
N TRP A 158 -12.12 16.23 -3.00
CA TRP A 158 -12.35 14.78 -2.97
C TRP A 158 -13.67 14.43 -2.28
N VAL A 159 -14.03 15.07 -1.17
CA VAL A 159 -15.33 14.84 -0.50
C VAL A 159 -16.50 15.27 -1.40
N GLY A 160 -16.39 16.45 -2.02
CA GLY A 160 -17.39 16.94 -2.96
C GLY A 160 -17.68 15.95 -4.10
N GLU A 161 -16.60 15.50 -4.74
CA GLU A 161 -16.66 14.59 -5.90
C GLU A 161 -17.04 13.15 -5.50
N SER A 162 -16.59 12.66 -4.34
CA SER A 162 -16.88 11.28 -3.90
C SER A 162 -18.32 11.08 -3.44
N LEU A 163 -19.00 12.13 -2.95
CA LEU A 163 -20.41 12.06 -2.51
C LEU A 163 -21.45 12.15 -3.65
N VAL A 164 -21.00 12.41 -4.87
CA VAL A 164 -21.84 12.38 -6.09
C VAL A 164 -21.63 11.11 -6.94
N GLU A 165 -20.90 10.12 -6.39
CA GLU A 165 -20.59 8.75 -6.88
C GLU A 165 -19.94 8.63 -8.26
N SER A 166 -20.32 9.49 -9.19
CA SER A 166 -19.87 9.49 -10.57
C SER A 166 -18.83 10.57 -10.84
N GLY A 167 -18.59 11.47 -9.90
CA GLY A 167 -17.83 12.71 -10.13
C GLY A 167 -18.66 13.76 -10.88
N THR A 168 -18.03 14.89 -11.17
CA THR A 168 -18.59 15.99 -11.96
C THR A 168 -17.55 16.59 -12.89
N GLU A 169 -18.03 17.31 -13.90
CA GLU A 169 -17.17 18.06 -14.82
C GLU A 169 -16.40 19.21 -14.14
N LEU A 170 -16.79 19.61 -12.92
CA LEU A 170 -16.07 20.64 -12.15
C LEU A 170 -14.62 20.21 -11.86
N SER A 171 -14.40 18.91 -11.68
CA SER A 171 -13.09 18.36 -11.36
C SER A 171 -12.19 18.13 -12.59
N HIS A 172 -12.68 18.39 -13.82
CA HIS A 172 -11.95 18.04 -15.03
C HIS A 172 -10.58 18.69 -15.15
N ASN A 173 -10.49 20.00 -14.87
CA ASN A 173 -9.22 20.70 -14.90
C ASN A 173 -8.27 20.21 -13.80
N HIS A 174 -8.79 19.93 -12.60
CA HIS A 174 -7.99 19.41 -11.49
C HIS A 174 -7.45 18.01 -11.79
N TRP A 175 -8.23 17.15 -12.45
CA TRP A 175 -7.74 15.86 -12.93
C TRP A 175 -6.62 16.02 -13.96
N ARG A 176 -6.79 16.95 -14.91
CA ARG A 176 -5.76 17.27 -15.90
C ARG A 176 -4.49 17.77 -15.25
N ASP A 177 -4.58 18.58 -14.22
CA ASP A 177 -3.41 19.08 -13.52
C ASP A 177 -2.76 17.96 -12.68
N TYR A 178 -3.55 17.13 -12.00
CA TYR A 178 -3.06 15.98 -11.23
C TYR A 178 -2.29 14.99 -12.10
N LEU A 179 -2.90 14.61 -13.23
CA LEU A 179 -2.36 13.61 -14.16
C LEU A 179 -1.39 14.18 -15.18
N GLY A 180 -1.40 15.50 -15.44
CA GLY A 180 -0.59 16.12 -16.48
C GLY A 180 0.65 16.84 -15.97
N THR A 181 0.80 17.04 -14.66
CA THR A 181 1.90 17.83 -14.09
C THR A 181 2.82 17.05 -13.16
N ARG A 182 4.11 17.26 -13.35
CA ARG A 182 5.20 16.75 -12.52
C ARG A 182 5.44 17.69 -11.33
N MET A 183 4.67 17.52 -10.26
CA MET A 183 4.75 18.37 -9.06
C MET A 183 4.79 17.54 -7.77
N GLU A 184 5.62 17.97 -6.82
CA GLU A 184 5.70 17.40 -5.47
C GLU A 184 4.31 17.40 -4.83
N PHE A 185 3.89 16.29 -4.23
CA PHE A 185 2.54 16.16 -3.69
C PHE A 185 2.17 17.27 -2.71
N THR A 186 3.06 17.62 -1.78
CA THR A 186 2.76 18.64 -0.75
C THR A 186 2.75 20.08 -1.30
N SER A 187 3.09 20.28 -2.57
CA SER A 187 2.98 21.58 -3.27
C SER A 187 1.68 21.72 -4.07
N ARG A 188 0.82 20.69 -4.08
CA ARG A 188 -0.46 20.70 -4.77
C ARG A 188 -1.54 21.44 -3.98
N GLY A 189 -2.64 21.79 -4.65
CA GLY A 189 -3.83 22.40 -4.06
C GLY A 189 -5.06 21.53 -4.32
N TYR A 190 -6.03 22.07 -5.07
CA TYR A 190 -7.22 21.33 -5.50
C TYR A 190 -6.91 20.03 -6.24
N ASP A 191 -5.90 20.02 -7.11
CA ASP A 191 -5.49 18.85 -7.88
C ASP A 191 -4.99 17.68 -7.01
N ALA A 192 -4.64 17.92 -5.75
CA ALA A 192 -4.33 16.86 -4.80
C ALA A 192 -5.51 15.90 -4.53
N PHE A 193 -6.75 16.28 -4.86
CA PHE A 193 -7.92 15.39 -4.74
C PHE A 193 -7.74 14.07 -5.49
N GLY A 194 -6.97 14.06 -6.59
CA GLY A 194 -6.69 12.85 -7.37
C GLY A 194 -5.91 11.81 -6.56
N PHE A 195 -5.08 12.25 -5.63
CA PHE A 195 -4.38 11.37 -4.69
C PHE A 195 -5.33 10.77 -3.66
N PHE A 196 -6.23 11.56 -3.06
CA PHE A 196 -7.25 11.02 -2.17
C PHE A 196 -8.16 10.03 -2.91
N TRP A 197 -8.51 10.31 -4.16
CA TRP A 197 -9.25 9.35 -4.98
C TRP A 197 -8.47 8.04 -5.20
N PHE A 198 -7.17 8.14 -5.46
CA PHE A 198 -6.27 6.98 -5.52
C PHE A 198 -6.28 6.17 -4.21
N LEU A 199 -6.13 6.84 -3.07
CA LEU A 199 -6.19 6.20 -1.76
C LEU A 199 -7.51 5.46 -1.54
N GLN A 200 -8.64 6.08 -1.90
CA GLN A 200 -9.96 5.43 -1.81
C GLN A 200 -10.03 4.17 -2.69
N LYS A 201 -9.45 4.20 -3.90
CA LYS A 201 -9.43 3.04 -4.81
C LYS A 201 -8.62 1.87 -4.27
N ILE A 202 -7.58 2.12 -3.48
CA ILE A 202 -6.81 1.08 -2.78
C ILE A 202 -7.35 0.79 -1.37
N ASN A 203 -8.63 1.07 -1.13
CA ASN A 203 -9.38 0.81 0.10
C ASN A 203 -8.85 1.53 1.36
N VAL A 204 -8.21 2.69 1.20
CA VAL A 204 -7.82 3.54 2.34
C VAL A 204 -9.00 4.40 2.78
N ASN A 205 -9.27 4.43 4.09
CA ASN A 205 -10.30 5.30 4.66
C ASN A 205 -9.77 6.73 4.78
N ASN A 206 -9.97 7.52 3.73
CA ASN A 206 -9.55 8.91 3.67
C ASN A 206 -10.11 9.78 4.80
N TYR A 207 -11.36 9.59 5.24
CA TYR A 207 -11.93 10.37 6.34
C TYR A 207 -11.14 10.18 7.63
N SER A 208 -10.72 8.93 7.90
CA SER A 208 -9.88 8.61 9.07
C SER A 208 -8.46 9.16 8.92
N LEU A 209 -7.89 9.07 7.72
CA LEU A 209 -6.58 9.63 7.41
C LEU A 209 -6.57 11.16 7.59
N ILE A 210 -7.50 11.87 6.94
CA ILE A 210 -7.60 13.35 7.02
C ILE A 210 -7.75 13.78 8.47
N LYS A 211 -8.60 13.11 9.25
CA LYS A 211 -8.76 13.41 10.69
C LYS A 211 -7.45 13.31 11.48
N ARG A 212 -6.55 12.38 11.12
CA ARG A 212 -5.21 12.25 11.74
C ARG A 212 -4.21 13.29 11.26
N LEU A 213 -4.32 13.71 10.01
CA LEU A 213 -3.42 14.69 9.42
C LEU A 213 -3.72 16.12 9.88
N LEU A 214 -5.00 16.45 10.11
CA LEU A 214 -5.45 17.80 10.47
C LEU A 214 -4.67 18.40 11.67
N PRO A 215 -4.41 17.70 12.78
CA PRO A 215 -3.66 18.25 13.91
C PRO A 215 -2.18 18.53 13.64
N ILE A 216 -1.57 17.90 12.63
CA ILE A 216 -0.14 18.03 12.32
C ILE A 216 0.09 19.38 11.63
N ARG A 217 1.22 20.06 11.90
CA ARG A 217 1.51 21.38 11.33
C ARG A 217 2.43 21.34 10.11
N GLY A 218 3.47 20.52 10.16
CA GLY A 218 4.46 20.47 9.08
C GLY A 218 4.10 19.44 8.00
N SER A 219 4.33 19.83 6.74
CA SER A 219 4.04 18.98 5.58
C SER A 219 4.86 17.69 5.56
N ASP A 220 6.06 17.71 6.15
CA ASP A 220 6.93 16.53 6.21
C ASP A 220 6.42 15.52 7.23
N GLU A 221 6.04 15.98 8.42
CA GLU A 221 5.42 15.17 9.47
C GLU A 221 4.05 14.63 9.02
N MET A 222 3.27 15.42 8.26
CA MET A 222 2.02 14.93 7.66
C MET A 222 2.27 13.80 6.67
N TRP A 223 3.31 13.93 5.84
CA TRP A 223 3.68 12.90 4.89
C TRP A 223 4.11 11.62 5.61
N GLU A 224 4.92 11.74 6.68
CA GLU A 224 5.34 10.61 7.51
C GLU A 224 4.14 9.91 8.18
N GLU A 225 3.19 10.67 8.76
CA GLU A 225 1.96 10.09 9.33
C GLU A 225 1.16 9.36 8.24
N MET A 226 1.00 9.98 7.07
CA MET A 226 0.31 9.36 5.95
C MET A 226 1.01 8.08 5.49
N GLU A 227 2.34 8.09 5.38
CA GLU A 227 3.10 6.89 5.07
C GLU A 227 2.95 5.82 6.16
N SER A 228 2.90 6.19 7.43
CA SER A 228 2.66 5.22 8.50
C SER A 228 1.27 4.57 8.40
N PHE A 229 0.31 5.27 7.80
CA PHE A 229 -1.05 4.80 7.59
C PHE A 229 -1.19 3.80 6.44
N LEU A 230 -0.23 3.79 5.51
CA LEU A 230 -0.28 2.97 4.31
C LEU A 230 0.60 1.73 4.43
N THR A 231 0.10 0.58 3.95
CA THR A 231 0.96 -0.59 3.77
C THR A 231 2.02 -0.33 2.71
N ARG A 232 3.11 -1.09 2.77
CA ARG A 232 4.19 -1.04 1.78
C ARG A 232 3.66 -1.21 0.35
N GLU A 233 2.77 -2.17 0.17
CA GLU A 233 2.13 -2.41 -1.12
C GLU A 233 1.34 -1.18 -1.57
N GLN A 234 0.47 -0.64 -0.72
CA GLN A 234 -0.33 0.56 -1.02
C GLN A 234 0.53 1.75 -1.43
N LYS A 235 1.65 2.00 -0.73
CA LYS A 235 2.61 3.06 -1.09
C LYS A 235 3.16 2.88 -2.51
N ALA A 236 3.53 1.65 -2.86
CA ALA A 236 4.10 1.35 -4.17
C ALA A 236 3.10 1.48 -5.33
N ARG A 237 1.79 1.47 -5.05
CA ARG A 237 0.75 1.62 -6.09
C ARG A 237 0.59 3.05 -6.61
N TRP A 238 1.10 4.06 -5.91
CA TRP A 238 0.80 5.46 -6.25
C TRP A 238 1.39 5.91 -7.58
N ALA A 239 2.70 5.76 -7.79
CA ALA A 239 3.33 6.18 -9.04
C ALA A 239 2.80 5.39 -10.27
N PRO A 240 2.65 4.06 -10.22
CA PRO A 240 2.01 3.28 -11.29
C PRO A 240 0.61 3.78 -11.63
N GLY A 241 -0.18 4.15 -10.62
CA GLY A 241 -1.54 4.69 -10.78
C GLY A 241 -1.61 6.06 -11.45
N LEU A 242 -0.49 6.66 -11.88
CA LEU A 242 -0.52 7.85 -12.73
C LEU A 242 -0.41 7.52 -14.21
N LEU A 243 -0.08 6.27 -14.55
CA LEU A 243 -0.14 5.81 -15.91
C LEU A 243 -1.61 5.61 -16.30
N GLN A 244 -2.05 6.29 -17.36
CA GLN A 244 -3.34 6.05 -18.00
C GLN A 244 -3.11 5.30 -19.31
N ASP A 245 -2.63 4.06 -19.21
CA ASP A 245 -2.39 3.25 -20.40
C ASP A 245 -3.71 2.60 -20.86
N GLY A 246 -4.32 3.18 -21.88
CA GLY A 246 -5.53 2.64 -22.50
C GLY A 246 -5.34 1.30 -23.20
N SER A 247 -4.10 0.82 -23.38
CA SER A 247 -3.81 -0.48 -23.97
C SER A 247 -3.92 -1.64 -22.98
N VAL A 248 -3.99 -1.35 -21.68
CA VAL A 248 -4.19 -2.41 -20.68
C VAL A 248 -5.67 -2.71 -20.56
N ALA A 249 -6.02 -4.00 -20.63
CA ALA A 249 -7.35 -4.48 -20.34
C ALA A 249 -7.84 -3.83 -19.03
N ALA A 250 -9.12 -3.46 -19.00
CA ALA A 250 -9.76 -2.74 -17.91
C ALA A 250 -9.97 -3.62 -16.67
N ASP A 251 -9.03 -4.50 -16.36
CA ASP A 251 -9.11 -5.34 -15.19
C ASP A 251 -8.99 -4.43 -13.96
N ALA A 252 -10.01 -4.53 -13.10
CA ALA A 252 -10.30 -3.57 -12.05
C ALA A 252 -9.21 -3.42 -10.98
N ASP A 253 -8.22 -4.33 -10.98
CA ASP A 253 -7.13 -4.39 -10.01
C ASP A 253 -5.76 -4.01 -10.59
N ASP A 254 -5.71 -3.53 -11.84
CA ASP A 254 -4.43 -3.16 -12.44
C ASP A 254 -3.86 -1.88 -11.80
N LEU A 255 -2.71 -2.03 -11.15
CA LEU A 255 -1.88 -0.97 -10.58
C LEU A 255 -1.58 0.16 -11.55
N TRP A 256 -1.63 -0.13 -12.85
CA TRP A 256 -1.24 0.75 -13.94
C TRP A 256 -2.42 1.37 -14.68
N ASN A 257 -3.65 1.17 -14.22
CA ASN A 257 -4.86 1.64 -14.91
C ASN A 257 -5.81 2.38 -13.95
N PHE A 258 -5.30 3.43 -13.31
CA PHE A 258 -6.14 4.28 -12.49
C PHE A 258 -7.02 5.19 -13.37
N ARG A 259 -8.33 4.99 -13.28
CA ARG A 259 -9.32 5.76 -14.02
C ARG A 259 -9.95 6.83 -13.14
N ALA A 260 -9.81 8.08 -13.58
CA ALA A 260 -10.61 9.18 -13.07
C ALA A 260 -12.09 8.91 -13.39
N PRO A 261 -13.02 9.12 -12.44
CA PRO A 261 -14.45 8.99 -12.69
C PRO A 261 -14.91 9.92 -13.81
N GLN A 262 -15.88 9.47 -14.61
CA GLN A 262 -16.50 10.25 -15.69
C GLN A 262 -15.56 10.78 -16.78
N MET A 263 -14.27 10.46 -16.73
CA MET A 263 -13.32 10.91 -17.73
C MET A 263 -13.17 9.86 -18.83
N PRO A 264 -13.48 10.20 -20.10
CA PRO A 264 -13.17 9.31 -21.21
C PRO A 264 -11.69 8.97 -21.22
N VAL A 265 -11.35 7.71 -21.50
CA VAL A 265 -9.95 7.29 -21.66
C VAL A 265 -9.29 8.17 -22.74
N GLY A 266 -8.15 8.77 -22.40
CA GLY A 266 -7.42 9.68 -23.30
C GLY A 266 -7.90 11.13 -23.34
N SER A 267 -8.94 11.52 -22.57
CA SER A 267 -9.39 12.92 -22.48
C SER A 267 -8.47 13.80 -21.62
N ILE A 268 -7.73 13.17 -20.72
CA ILE A 268 -6.77 13.78 -19.82
C ILE A 268 -5.42 13.37 -20.36
N GLY A 269 -4.53 14.31 -20.65
CA GLY A 269 -3.20 13.99 -21.17
C GLY A 269 -2.47 12.93 -20.34
N SER A 270 -1.49 12.26 -20.92
CA SER A 270 -0.69 11.28 -20.18
C SER A 270 0.23 11.97 -19.17
N TYR A 271 0.43 11.34 -18.02
CA TYR A 271 1.45 11.77 -17.07
C TYR A 271 2.82 11.86 -17.76
N PRO A 272 3.60 12.93 -17.56
CA PRO A 272 4.88 13.09 -18.22
C PRO A 272 5.77 11.87 -18.01
N GLN A 273 6.13 11.21 -19.11
CA GLN A 273 7.04 10.07 -19.11
C GLN A 273 8.42 10.55 -19.57
N SER A 274 9.48 10.06 -18.92
CA SER A 274 10.85 10.20 -19.40
C SER A 274 11.29 8.89 -20.03
N THR A 275 11.69 8.91 -21.30
CA THR A 275 12.31 7.76 -21.95
C THR A 275 13.81 7.89 -21.81
N GLU A 276 14.42 6.95 -21.10
CA GLU A 276 15.86 6.92 -20.85
C GLU A 276 16.47 5.74 -21.60
N LEU A 277 17.37 6.03 -22.53
CA LEU A 277 18.11 5.00 -23.24
C LEU A 277 19.29 4.55 -22.36
N VAL A 278 19.35 3.26 -22.03
CA VAL A 278 20.51 2.69 -21.33
C VAL A 278 21.65 2.53 -22.34
N THR A 279 22.48 3.57 -22.50
CA THR A 279 23.58 3.57 -23.49
C THR A 279 24.81 2.81 -23.02
N SER A 280 25.00 2.66 -21.71
CA SER A 280 26.15 1.98 -21.11
C SER A 280 25.81 1.45 -19.71
N LEU A 281 26.49 0.39 -19.28
CA LEU A 281 26.40 -0.15 -17.92
C LEU A 281 27.78 -0.10 -17.23
N PRO A 282 27.85 0.22 -15.93
CA PRO A 282 26.73 0.52 -15.03
C PRO A 282 26.06 1.88 -15.34
N ALA A 283 24.78 1.99 -15.00
CA ALA A 283 24.01 3.23 -15.12
C ALA A 283 23.37 3.59 -13.77
N THR A 284 23.16 4.88 -13.51
CA THR A 284 22.46 5.35 -12.32
C THR A 284 21.50 6.47 -12.68
N TYR A 285 20.23 6.28 -12.34
CA TYR A 285 19.18 7.28 -12.51
C TYR A 285 18.82 7.83 -11.14
N THR A 286 18.97 9.13 -10.95
CA THR A 286 18.66 9.79 -9.67
C THR A 286 17.36 10.58 -9.80
N ILE A 287 16.52 10.46 -8.77
CA ILE A 287 15.25 11.16 -8.59
C ILE A 287 15.47 12.08 -7.39
N GLU A 288 15.94 13.29 -7.68
CA GLU A 288 16.27 14.29 -6.66
C GLU A 288 15.00 14.77 -5.95
N GLU A 289 13.89 14.90 -6.67
CA GLU A 289 12.66 15.46 -6.14
C GLU A 289 11.96 14.50 -5.18
N ARG A 290 11.70 14.98 -3.97
CA ARG A 290 10.89 14.28 -2.99
C ARG A 290 9.44 14.21 -3.42
N ARG A 291 8.75 13.11 -3.10
CA ARG A 291 7.30 12.88 -3.23
C ARG A 291 6.74 13.27 -4.59
N THR A 292 7.55 13.06 -5.62
CA THR A 292 7.18 13.41 -6.98
C THR A 292 7.30 12.17 -7.85
N PRO A 293 6.18 11.59 -8.30
CA PRO A 293 6.19 10.41 -9.15
C PRO A 293 6.96 10.61 -10.46
N ARG A 294 7.64 9.56 -10.90
CA ARG A 294 8.34 9.43 -12.17
C ARG A 294 7.80 8.21 -12.89
N ILE A 295 7.60 8.33 -14.19
CA ILE A 295 7.41 7.19 -15.08
C ILE A 295 8.60 7.19 -16.03
N ILE A 296 9.43 6.15 -15.93
CA ILE A 296 10.66 5.99 -16.68
C ILE A 296 10.48 4.81 -17.61
N GLN A 297 10.75 5.01 -18.90
CA GLN A 297 10.85 3.90 -19.85
C GLN A 297 12.33 3.56 -20.05
N LEU A 298 12.71 2.30 -19.78
CA LEU A 298 14.08 1.82 -19.90
C LEU A 298 14.20 0.74 -20.97
N PHE A 299 15.20 0.87 -21.84
CA PHE A 299 15.52 -0.11 -22.86
C PHE A 299 16.54 -1.13 -22.35
N ILE A 300 16.22 -2.43 -22.44
CA ILE A 300 17.08 -3.51 -21.97
C ILE A 300 17.91 -4.07 -23.12
N PRO A 301 19.25 -4.09 -23.03
CA PRO A 301 20.08 -4.68 -24.06
C PRO A 301 19.74 -6.17 -24.25
N GLU A 302 19.71 -6.60 -25.50
CA GLU A 302 19.46 -8.00 -25.83
C GLU A 302 20.59 -8.91 -25.33
N ASN A 303 20.23 -10.09 -24.85
CA ASN A 303 21.13 -11.12 -24.33
C ASN A 303 22.05 -10.63 -23.21
N LYS A 304 21.61 -9.63 -22.43
CA LYS A 304 22.24 -9.21 -21.19
C LYS A 304 21.30 -9.42 -20.02
N THR A 305 21.87 -9.81 -18.88
CA THR A 305 21.14 -9.79 -17.61
C THR A 305 21.50 -8.52 -16.86
N ILE A 306 20.46 -7.73 -16.55
CA ILE A 306 20.58 -6.47 -15.85
C ILE A 306 20.08 -6.65 -14.43
N LYS A 307 20.94 -6.37 -13.46
CA LYS A 307 20.58 -6.27 -12.06
C LYS A 307 20.15 -4.84 -11.76
N PHE A 308 18.95 -4.71 -11.22
CA PHE A 308 18.40 -3.46 -10.76
C PHE A 308 18.60 -3.35 -9.25
N ASN A 309 18.96 -2.17 -8.77
CA ASN A 309 18.96 -1.82 -7.34
C ASN A 309 18.18 -0.51 -7.16
N PHE A 310 17.18 -0.55 -6.28
CA PHE A 310 16.38 0.62 -5.92
C PHE A 310 16.80 1.11 -4.55
N THR A 311 17.32 2.32 -4.46
CA THR A 311 17.68 2.97 -3.20
C THR A 311 16.77 4.16 -2.97
N ASN A 312 16.12 4.22 -1.81
CA ASN A 312 15.18 5.28 -1.43
C ASN A 312 14.07 5.57 -2.48
N LEU A 313 13.52 4.49 -3.04
CA LEU A 313 12.43 4.52 -4.02
C LEU A 313 11.32 3.54 -3.62
N LEU A 314 10.10 3.94 -3.91
CA LEU A 314 8.89 3.13 -3.82
C LEU A 314 8.13 3.24 -5.15
N GLY A 315 7.51 2.15 -5.56
CA GLY A 315 6.84 2.08 -6.86
C GLY A 315 6.81 0.68 -7.41
N ALA A 316 6.68 0.56 -8.72
CA ALA A 316 6.66 -0.72 -9.38
C ALA A 316 7.33 -0.72 -10.76
N VAL A 317 7.70 -1.91 -11.22
CA VAL A 317 8.16 -2.17 -12.58
C VAL A 317 7.16 -3.05 -13.29
N ARG A 318 6.76 -2.63 -14.48
CA ARG A 318 5.89 -3.36 -15.37
C ARG A 318 6.73 -4.23 -16.29
N VAL A 319 6.55 -5.54 -16.21
CA VAL A 319 7.30 -6.53 -17.01
C VAL A 319 6.34 -7.42 -17.77
N LYS A 320 6.64 -7.73 -19.03
CA LYS A 320 5.94 -8.80 -19.76
C LYS A 320 6.83 -10.03 -19.77
N HIS A 321 6.36 -11.13 -19.20
CA HIS A 321 7.16 -12.37 -19.18
C HIS A 321 7.15 -13.05 -20.55
N LEU A 322 8.20 -13.82 -20.85
CA LEU A 322 8.20 -14.65 -22.04
C LEU A 322 7.11 -15.73 -21.95
N GLY A 323 6.27 -15.84 -22.98
CA GLY A 323 5.16 -16.78 -23.04
C GLY A 323 3.86 -16.31 -22.36
N HIS A 324 3.84 -15.12 -21.75
CA HIS A 324 2.64 -14.54 -21.17
C HIS A 324 2.05 -13.44 -22.06
N THR A 325 0.73 -13.41 -22.16
CA THR A 325 -0.02 -12.35 -22.85
C THR A 325 -0.13 -11.09 -22.00
N GLU A 326 -0.15 -11.25 -20.68
CA GLU A 326 -0.35 -10.21 -19.68
C GLU A 326 0.97 -9.66 -19.13
N PHE A 327 0.90 -8.43 -18.60
CA PHE A 327 1.99 -7.81 -17.87
C PHE A 327 1.92 -8.21 -16.39
N ASN A 328 3.07 -8.53 -15.81
CA ASN A 328 3.22 -8.67 -14.37
C ASN A 328 3.78 -7.37 -13.77
N THR A 329 3.52 -7.18 -12.49
CA THR A 329 4.03 -6.03 -11.73
C THR A 329 5.00 -6.49 -10.65
N LEU A 330 6.21 -5.94 -10.68
CA LEU A 330 7.21 -6.14 -9.65
C LEU A 330 7.22 -4.92 -8.73
N ILE A 331 6.80 -5.09 -7.48
CA ILE A 331 6.85 -4.01 -6.47
C ILE A 331 8.31 -3.74 -6.13
N THR A 332 8.72 -2.48 -6.28
CA THR A 332 10.07 -2.01 -5.94
C THR A 332 10.11 -1.53 -4.50
N ASN A 333 11.26 -1.74 -3.85
CA ASN A 333 11.46 -1.30 -2.48
C ASN A 333 12.90 -0.88 -2.24
N ASN A 334 13.10 -0.08 -1.19
CA ASN A 334 14.43 0.32 -0.76
C ASN A 334 15.32 -0.90 -0.48
N GLY A 335 16.47 -0.96 -1.16
CA GLY A 335 17.45 -2.04 -1.08
C GLY A 335 17.07 -3.31 -1.85
N GLN A 336 15.89 -3.39 -2.46
CA GLN A 336 15.49 -4.55 -3.24
C GLN A 336 16.23 -4.59 -4.56
N ASN A 337 16.69 -5.81 -4.91
CA ASN A 337 17.29 -6.10 -6.19
C ASN A 337 16.44 -7.12 -6.94
N PHE A 338 16.37 -6.98 -8.26
CA PHE A 338 15.89 -8.04 -9.14
C PHE A 338 16.72 -8.05 -10.42
N LYS A 339 16.76 -9.21 -11.09
CA LYS A 339 17.50 -9.40 -12.32
C LYS A 339 16.53 -9.63 -13.46
N LEU A 340 16.65 -8.85 -14.53
CA LEU A 340 15.84 -9.01 -15.74
C LEU A 340 16.75 -9.29 -16.92
N CYS A 341 16.28 -10.11 -17.86
CA CYS A 341 16.98 -10.37 -19.10
C CYS A 341 16.01 -10.41 -20.29
N TYR A 342 16.44 -9.81 -21.40
CA TYR A 342 15.71 -9.81 -22.67
C TYR A 342 16.54 -10.54 -23.74
N GLY A 343 15.88 -11.23 -24.68
CA GLY A 343 16.54 -12.04 -25.71
C GLY A 343 16.39 -13.54 -25.51
N GLU A 344 16.89 -14.34 -26.45
CA GLU A 344 16.73 -15.81 -26.43
C GLU A 344 17.52 -16.48 -25.31
N ASP A 345 18.76 -16.05 -25.09
CA ASP A 345 19.70 -16.76 -24.23
C ASP A 345 20.06 -15.99 -22.95
N CYS A 346 19.69 -14.71 -22.82
CA CYS A 346 19.95 -13.90 -21.61
C CYS A 346 21.43 -13.85 -21.19
N GLY A 347 22.34 -13.99 -22.15
CA GLY A 347 23.79 -14.07 -21.92
C GLY A 347 24.30 -15.49 -21.63
N CYS A 348 23.46 -16.50 -21.83
CA CYS A 348 23.76 -17.91 -21.62
C CYS A 348 23.53 -18.74 -22.90
N PRO A 349 24.44 -18.64 -23.89
CA PRO A 349 24.28 -19.36 -25.16
C PRO A 349 24.05 -20.87 -24.94
N GLY A 350 22.92 -21.38 -25.42
CA GLY A 350 22.54 -22.79 -25.27
C GLY A 350 22.11 -23.23 -23.86
N HIS A 351 21.96 -22.30 -22.93
CA HIS A 351 21.68 -22.57 -21.52
C HIS A 351 20.57 -21.67 -20.99
N GLN A 352 19.98 -22.04 -19.84
CA GLN A 352 18.98 -21.18 -19.19
C GLN A 352 19.65 -20.23 -18.19
N PRO A 353 19.12 -19.00 -18.04
CA PRO A 353 19.54 -18.09 -16.98
C PRO A 353 19.28 -18.70 -15.59
N SER A 354 20.00 -18.22 -14.57
CA SER A 354 19.74 -18.54 -13.17
C SER A 354 18.30 -18.21 -12.75
N ILE A 355 17.78 -18.94 -11.76
CA ILE A 355 16.39 -18.82 -11.29
C ILE A 355 16.02 -17.42 -10.77
N ASP A 356 16.99 -16.68 -10.26
CA ASP A 356 16.79 -15.31 -9.78
C ASP A 356 16.70 -14.28 -10.90
N THR A 357 16.84 -14.70 -12.17
CA THR A 357 16.70 -13.86 -13.36
C THR A 357 15.36 -14.08 -14.04
N THR A 358 14.57 -13.02 -14.10
CA THR A 358 13.29 -13.01 -14.81
C THR A 358 13.50 -12.69 -16.29
N LYS A 359 13.13 -13.64 -17.14
CA LYS A 359 13.14 -13.45 -18.60
C LYS A 359 11.90 -12.67 -19.06
N ILE A 360 12.13 -11.56 -19.76
CA ILE A 360 11.08 -10.67 -20.28
C ILE A 360 10.94 -10.80 -21.80
N SER A 361 9.74 -10.59 -22.33
CA SER A 361 9.41 -10.64 -23.76
C SER A 361 9.42 -9.29 -24.46
N VAL A 362 9.49 -8.20 -23.70
CA VAL A 362 9.54 -6.83 -24.23
C VAL A 362 10.84 -6.17 -23.83
N GLN A 363 11.44 -5.45 -24.77
CA GLN A 363 12.70 -4.77 -24.56
C GLN A 363 12.55 -3.47 -23.75
N LEU A 364 11.40 -2.81 -23.90
CA LEU A 364 11.06 -1.57 -23.21
C LEU A 364 10.34 -1.88 -21.91
N LEU A 365 10.96 -1.54 -20.78
CA LEU A 365 10.39 -1.64 -19.45
C LEU A 365 9.79 -0.31 -19.02
N THR A 366 8.65 -0.36 -18.33
CA THR A 366 8.07 0.81 -17.67
C THR A 366 8.29 0.71 -16.18
N ILE A 367 8.94 1.72 -15.60
CA ILE A 367 9.21 1.84 -14.17
C ILE A 367 8.45 3.07 -13.67
N ALA A 368 7.57 2.90 -12.70
CA ALA A 368 6.89 4.02 -12.06
C ALA A 368 7.26 4.06 -10.58
N VAL A 369 7.97 5.11 -10.17
CA VAL A 369 8.55 5.24 -8.83
C VAL A 369 8.45 6.67 -8.31
N TYR A 370 8.54 6.84 -7.00
CA TYR A 370 8.78 8.13 -6.36
C TYR A 370 9.77 7.94 -5.20
N SER A 371 10.39 9.04 -4.78
CA SER A 371 11.26 9.05 -3.60
C SER A 371 10.54 9.72 -2.42
N PRO A 372 10.29 9.03 -1.29
CA PRO A 372 9.67 9.63 -0.10
C PRO A 372 10.37 10.89 0.41
N SER A 373 11.71 10.86 0.45
CA SER A 373 12.54 11.93 1.03
C SER A 373 13.42 12.66 0.01
N GLY A 374 13.38 12.28 -1.27
CA GLY A 374 14.26 12.79 -2.32
C GLY A 374 15.59 12.04 -2.42
N GLY A 375 16.33 12.25 -3.51
CA GLY A 375 17.61 11.59 -3.78
C GLY A 375 17.51 10.08 -4.01
N GLY A 376 16.35 9.58 -4.44
CA GLY A 376 16.16 8.17 -4.78
C GLY A 376 16.96 7.76 -6.00
N LYS A 377 17.44 6.52 -6.05
CA LYS A 377 18.33 6.04 -7.12
C LYS A 377 17.89 4.69 -7.67
N ILE A 378 17.98 4.54 -8.99
CA ILE A 378 17.92 3.26 -9.70
C ILE A 378 19.33 3.00 -10.24
N THR A 379 20.00 1.99 -9.71
CA THR A 379 21.31 1.55 -10.23
C THR A 379 21.10 0.32 -11.09
N LEU A 380 21.67 0.35 -12.30
CA LEU A 380 21.67 -0.76 -13.24
C LEU A 380 23.09 -1.28 -13.39
N GLU A 381 23.27 -2.58 -13.18
CA GLU A 381 24.56 -3.25 -13.34
C GLU A 381 24.38 -4.44 -14.28
N GLU A 382 25.36 -4.68 -15.15
CA GLU A 382 25.42 -5.94 -15.88
C GLU A 382 25.80 -7.05 -14.90
N ASP A 383 24.91 -8.03 -14.72
CA ASP A 383 25.20 -9.18 -13.88
C ASP A 383 25.92 -10.26 -14.70
N LYS A 384 27.03 -10.78 -14.16
CA LYS A 384 27.68 -11.95 -14.76
C LYS A 384 26.81 -13.17 -14.47
N GLN A 385 25.86 -13.40 -15.35
CA GLN A 385 24.88 -14.46 -15.28
C GLN A 385 25.57 -15.81 -15.04
N LYS A 386 25.12 -16.55 -14.02
CA LYS A 386 25.50 -17.96 -13.88
C LYS A 386 24.59 -18.77 -14.79
N CYS A 387 25.14 -19.30 -15.87
CA CYS A 387 24.41 -20.16 -16.79
C CYS A 387 24.30 -21.56 -16.19
N CYS A 388 23.08 -22.10 -16.15
CA CYS A 388 22.91 -23.49 -15.73
C CYS A 388 23.29 -24.38 -16.93
N GLU A 389 24.43 -25.08 -16.83
CA GLU A 389 25.05 -25.93 -17.88
C GLU A 389 24.10 -27.00 -18.46
N HIS A 390 23.03 -27.31 -17.74
CA HIS A 390 21.88 -28.01 -18.30
C HIS A 390 20.61 -27.36 -17.75
N PRO A 391 19.65 -26.90 -18.60
CA PRO A 391 18.26 -26.95 -18.15
C PRO A 391 18.05 -28.41 -17.75
N LEU A 392 17.34 -28.70 -16.66
CA LEU A 392 17.02 -30.08 -16.33
C LEU A 392 16.17 -30.70 -17.46
N GLY A 393 16.81 -31.18 -18.51
CA GLY A 393 16.48 -32.42 -19.16
C GLY A 393 16.90 -33.51 -18.20
N ILE A 394 16.13 -33.69 -17.13
CA ILE A 394 15.98 -35.04 -16.60
C ILE A 394 15.39 -35.79 -17.80
N LYS A 395 16.24 -36.49 -18.55
CA LYS A 395 15.78 -37.52 -19.46
C LYS A 395 15.06 -38.55 -18.60
N MET A 396 13.74 -38.46 -18.52
CA MET A 396 12.89 -39.37 -17.74
C MET A 396 13.12 -40.85 -18.10
N GLU A 397 13.71 -41.11 -19.27
CA GLU A 397 14.18 -42.42 -19.72
C GLU A 397 15.27 -43.07 -18.81
N HIS A 398 15.86 -42.35 -17.85
CA HIS A 398 16.77 -42.92 -16.84
C HIS A 398 16.20 -43.00 -15.40
N LEU A 399 14.93 -42.64 -15.19
CA LEU A 399 14.17 -42.94 -13.97
C LEU A 399 13.32 -44.21 -14.18
N LEU A 400 13.93 -45.29 -14.67
CA LEU A 400 13.30 -46.61 -14.66
C LEU A 400 13.57 -47.28 -13.32
N GLY A 401 12.75 -46.91 -12.34
CA GLY A 401 12.51 -47.67 -11.12
C GLY A 401 11.01 -47.67 -10.87
N THR A 402 10.43 -48.83 -10.63
CA THR A 402 9.03 -48.98 -10.23
C THR A 402 8.90 -48.41 -8.81
N TRP A 403 8.32 -47.22 -8.67
CA TRP A 403 7.91 -46.70 -7.38
C TRP A 403 6.49 -47.19 -7.12
N GLN A 404 6.30 -48.05 -6.11
CA GLN A 404 4.97 -48.41 -5.65
C GLN A 404 4.34 -47.17 -4.99
N LEU A 405 3.16 -46.80 -5.46
CA LEU A 405 2.47 -45.56 -5.11
C LEU A 405 1.75 -45.61 -3.76
N ASP A 406 2.09 -46.56 -2.89
CA ASP A 406 1.34 -46.89 -1.67
C ASP A 406 2.21 -46.96 -0.39
N GLN A 407 3.44 -46.45 -0.41
CA GLN A 407 4.22 -46.26 0.82
C GLN A 407 4.39 -44.77 1.15
N GLU A 408 3.65 -44.33 2.17
CA GLU A 408 3.94 -43.11 2.92
C GLU A 408 5.23 -43.32 3.72
N ASP A 409 6.37 -42.88 3.19
CA ASP A 409 7.59 -42.76 3.99
C ASP A 409 7.56 -41.45 4.78
N PHE A 410 7.49 -41.59 6.11
CA PHE A 410 7.45 -40.49 7.06
C PHE A 410 8.84 -39.85 7.23
N LEU A 411 9.03 -38.64 6.71
CA LEU A 411 10.16 -37.79 7.09
C LEU A 411 9.80 -36.96 8.32
N ASN A 412 9.95 -37.55 9.50
CA ASN A 412 9.84 -36.81 10.76
C ASN A 412 11.08 -35.92 10.93
N THR A 413 10.89 -34.60 10.93
CA THR A 413 11.93 -33.63 11.28
C THR A 413 11.63 -33.06 12.65
N THR A 414 12.36 -33.50 13.67
CA THR A 414 12.22 -32.98 15.04
C THR A 414 13.29 -31.91 15.28
N TYR A 415 12.87 -30.69 15.65
CA TYR A 415 13.77 -29.61 16.01
C TYR A 415 13.88 -29.54 17.53
N ALA A 416 15.05 -29.86 18.08
CA ALA A 416 15.35 -29.66 19.50
C ALA A 416 16.23 -28.42 19.66
N ALA A 417 15.64 -27.31 20.15
CA ALA A 417 16.42 -26.18 20.62
C ALA A 417 17.15 -26.58 21.92
N ARG A 418 18.49 -26.65 21.88
CA ARG A 418 19.30 -27.23 22.96
C ARG A 418 19.28 -26.51 24.32
N ASN A 419 18.48 -25.46 24.55
CA ASN A 419 18.60 -24.64 25.77
C ASN A 419 17.29 -24.12 26.41
N LEU A 420 16.14 -24.76 26.19
CA LEU A 420 14.91 -24.41 26.91
C LEU A 420 14.27 -25.66 27.50
N GLU A 421 14.62 -26.01 28.74
CA GLU A 421 14.20 -27.25 29.41
C GLU A 421 12.68 -27.47 29.53
N LYS A 422 11.82 -26.52 29.14
CA LYS A 422 10.35 -26.65 29.32
C LYS A 422 9.48 -26.05 28.20
N THR A 423 10.01 -25.79 27.00
CA THR A 423 9.20 -25.31 25.87
C THR A 423 9.42 -26.19 24.65
N ALA A 424 8.38 -26.85 24.17
CA ALA A 424 8.40 -27.58 22.92
C ALA A 424 7.77 -26.72 21.82
N ILE A 425 8.53 -26.44 20.77
CA ILE A 425 8.04 -25.84 19.52
C ILE A 425 8.13 -26.96 18.48
N GLY A 426 6.97 -27.41 18.00
CA GLY A 426 6.87 -28.40 16.94
C GLY A 426 6.39 -27.76 15.65
N ILE A 427 7.00 -28.14 14.53
CA ILE A 427 6.51 -27.88 13.18
C ILE A 427 6.22 -29.25 12.58
N GLY A 428 4.94 -29.59 12.42
CA GLY A 428 4.51 -30.82 11.76
C GLY A 428 3.79 -30.48 10.46
N GLY A 429 4.22 -31.09 9.35
CA GLY A 429 3.55 -30.98 8.07
C GLY A 429 4.04 -32.06 7.10
N ASN A 430 3.10 -32.70 6.40
CA ASN A 430 3.44 -33.64 5.34
C ASN A 430 3.89 -32.86 4.11
N ASN A 431 5.13 -33.08 3.69
CA ASN A 431 5.63 -32.56 2.42
C ASN A 431 5.36 -33.61 1.34
N SER A 432 4.53 -33.30 0.37
CA SER A 432 4.45 -34.09 -0.85
C SER A 432 5.11 -33.35 -2.01
N PHE A 433 5.84 -34.11 -2.83
CA PHE A 433 6.41 -33.61 -4.08
C PHE A 433 5.63 -34.23 -5.22
N THR A 434 4.98 -33.41 -6.02
CA THR A 434 4.35 -33.84 -7.26
C THR A 434 5.21 -33.40 -8.43
N ILE A 435 5.74 -34.35 -9.19
CA ILE A 435 6.50 -34.10 -10.40
C ILE A 435 5.57 -34.32 -11.59
N TYR A 436 5.25 -33.26 -12.31
CA TYR A 436 4.39 -33.34 -13.49
C TYR A 436 5.20 -33.80 -14.71
N PRO A 437 4.54 -34.39 -15.73
CA PRO A 437 5.20 -34.77 -17.00
C PRO A 437 5.91 -33.60 -17.71
N SER A 438 5.57 -32.35 -17.37
CA SER A 438 6.22 -31.12 -17.85
C SER A 438 7.56 -30.79 -17.16
N GLY A 439 7.99 -31.58 -16.17
CA GLY A 439 9.15 -31.28 -15.34
C GLY A 439 8.89 -30.22 -14.26
N LEU A 440 7.65 -29.74 -14.12
CA LEU A 440 7.25 -28.91 -13.01
C LEU A 440 7.25 -29.74 -11.72
N VAL A 441 8.04 -29.32 -10.73
CA VAL A 441 8.00 -29.88 -9.38
C VAL A 441 7.16 -28.96 -8.51
N VAL A 442 5.99 -29.43 -8.11
CA VAL A 442 5.15 -28.72 -7.13
C VAL A 442 5.38 -29.37 -5.78
N LYS A 443 5.97 -28.62 -4.86
CA LYS A 443 6.00 -29.00 -3.46
C LYS A 443 4.72 -28.49 -2.82
N THR A 444 3.88 -29.42 -2.39
CA THR A 444 2.63 -29.08 -1.71
C THR A 444 2.88 -29.21 -0.22
N TYR A 445 2.75 -28.10 0.50
CA TYR A 445 2.69 -28.12 1.95
C TYR A 445 1.24 -28.45 2.32
N GLN A 446 0.95 -29.67 2.76
CA GLN A 446 -0.30 -29.89 3.47
C GLN A 446 -0.14 -29.33 4.90
N ASN A 447 -1.17 -28.61 5.35
CA ASN A 447 -1.33 -27.95 6.65
C ASN A 447 -0.09 -27.98 7.54
N LEU A 448 0.63 -26.85 7.55
CA LEU A 448 1.67 -26.60 8.55
C LEU A 448 0.96 -26.35 9.89
N TYR A 449 1.02 -27.33 10.79
CA TYR A 449 0.54 -27.15 12.15
C TYR A 449 1.67 -26.60 13.00
N TRP A 450 1.41 -25.44 13.61
CA TRP A 450 2.26 -24.84 14.61
C TRP A 450 1.59 -25.08 15.95
N TRP A 451 2.29 -25.71 16.90
CA TRP A 451 1.83 -25.74 18.27
C TRP A 451 2.92 -25.23 19.21
N LEU A 452 2.48 -24.40 20.15
CA LEU A 452 3.24 -23.99 21.31
C LEU A 452 2.61 -24.70 22.50
N SER A 453 3.27 -25.73 23.03
CA SER A 453 2.78 -26.43 24.21
C SER A 453 3.29 -25.71 25.46
N TRP A 454 2.38 -25.03 26.16
CA TRP A 454 2.58 -24.64 27.55
C TRP A 454 1.43 -25.22 28.37
N ASN A 455 1.76 -26.01 29.37
CA ASN A 455 0.80 -26.84 30.11
C ASN A 455 0.03 -25.97 31.15
N PRO A 456 -1.33 -25.99 31.29
CA PRO A 456 -2.48 -26.03 30.34
C PRO A 456 -3.54 -24.89 30.62
N PRO A 457 -4.72 -24.78 29.93
CA PRO A 457 -5.27 -25.56 28.81
C PRO A 457 -5.37 -24.79 27.46
N LEU A 458 -5.36 -25.61 26.38
CA LEU A 458 -5.19 -25.26 24.98
C LEU A 458 -6.44 -24.63 24.32
N THR A 459 -6.23 -23.59 23.50
CA THR A 459 -7.16 -23.16 22.46
C THR A 459 -6.47 -23.17 21.11
N TRP A 460 -7.08 -23.84 20.13
CA TRP A 460 -6.60 -23.97 18.76
C TRP A 460 -6.99 -22.75 17.92
N ARG A 461 -6.10 -22.29 17.03
CA ARG A 461 -6.46 -21.41 15.91
C ARG A 461 -5.71 -21.85 14.65
N GLU A 462 -6.44 -21.91 13.54
CA GLU A 462 -5.96 -22.35 12.23
C GLU A 462 -5.66 -21.17 11.29
N ASP A 463 -4.87 -21.48 10.25
CA ASP A 463 -4.70 -20.82 8.95
C ASP A 463 -3.62 -19.76 8.74
N HIS A 464 -2.42 -20.18 8.27
CA HIS A 464 -1.54 -19.40 7.40
C HIS A 464 -0.99 -20.26 6.24
N TYR A 465 -1.17 -19.81 5.00
CA TYR A 465 -0.64 -20.45 3.79
C TYR A 465 0.64 -19.74 3.33
N ILE A 466 1.67 -20.52 2.97
CA ILE A 466 2.84 -20.05 2.21
C ILE A 466 2.81 -20.76 0.87
N SER A 467 2.63 -20.03 -0.23
CA SER A 467 2.82 -20.55 -1.58
C SER A 467 4.06 -19.91 -2.21
N GLY A 468 4.82 -20.72 -2.93
CA GLY A 468 6.01 -20.26 -3.65
C GLY A 468 6.45 -21.32 -4.66
N SER A 469 6.70 -20.89 -5.89
CA SER A 469 7.27 -21.73 -6.94
C SER A 469 8.80 -21.67 -6.86
N PHE A 470 9.47 -22.83 -6.84
CA PHE A 470 10.93 -22.90 -6.95
C PHE A 470 11.36 -23.91 -8.02
N ARG A 471 12.45 -23.61 -8.71
CA ARG A 471 13.16 -24.53 -9.62
C ARG A 471 14.63 -24.62 -9.16
N ALA A 472 15.10 -25.79 -8.78
CA ALA A 472 16.50 -25.98 -8.44
C ALA A 472 17.33 -26.10 -9.74
N CYS A 473 18.47 -25.41 -9.85
CA CYS A 473 19.51 -25.84 -10.79
C CYS A 473 20.22 -27.02 -10.13
N LEU A 474 19.94 -28.24 -10.61
CA LEU A 474 20.69 -29.42 -10.20
C LEU A 474 21.98 -29.46 -11.02
N SER A 475 23.12 -29.35 -10.35
CA SER A 475 24.40 -29.73 -10.95
C SER A 475 24.68 -31.18 -10.56
N LEU A 476 24.56 -32.08 -11.52
CA LEU A 476 25.01 -33.46 -11.36
C LEU A 476 26.51 -33.51 -11.63
N LYS A 477 27.32 -33.54 -10.57
CA LYS A 477 28.70 -34.02 -10.67
C LYS A 477 28.68 -35.54 -10.59
N LEU A 478 28.78 -36.20 -11.73
CA LEU A 478 28.97 -37.64 -11.79
C LEU A 478 30.40 -37.96 -11.34
N HIS A 479 30.54 -38.47 -10.12
CA HIS A 479 31.76 -39.15 -9.69
C HIS A 479 31.65 -40.62 -10.05
N SER A 480 32.35 -41.03 -11.11
CA SER A 480 32.63 -42.45 -11.35
C SER A 480 33.66 -42.91 -10.31
N THR A 481 33.23 -43.65 -9.31
CA THR A 481 34.13 -44.49 -8.52
C THR A 481 34.22 -45.83 -9.24
N GLY A 482 35.21 -45.98 -10.11
CA GLY A 482 35.39 -47.19 -10.91
C GLY A 482 35.61 -48.43 -10.04
N THR A 483 34.53 -49.16 -9.76
CA THR A 483 34.56 -50.53 -9.22
C THR A 483 33.62 -51.40 -10.04
N ASP A 484 34.07 -52.60 -10.41
CA ASP A 484 33.43 -53.56 -11.33
C ASP A 484 32.08 -54.16 -10.87
N LEU A 485 31.36 -53.50 -9.97
CA LEU A 485 30.08 -53.95 -9.42
C LEU A 485 29.06 -52.81 -9.38
N GLY A 486 28.67 -52.33 -10.56
CA GLY A 486 27.55 -51.41 -10.75
C GLY A 486 27.85 -49.96 -10.35
N ASP A 487 27.53 -49.02 -11.24
CA ASP A 487 27.72 -47.59 -10.99
C ASP A 487 26.79 -47.11 -9.86
N VAL A 488 27.37 -46.63 -8.76
CA VAL A 488 26.65 -45.90 -7.72
C VAL A 488 26.79 -44.40 -8.00
N TYR A 489 25.69 -43.74 -8.32
CA TYR A 489 25.67 -42.31 -8.59
C TYR A 489 25.33 -41.52 -7.31
N HIS A 490 26.27 -40.69 -6.85
CA HIS A 490 26.01 -39.72 -5.79
C HIS A 490 25.51 -38.40 -6.39
N ALA A 491 24.22 -38.10 -6.20
CA ALA A 491 23.68 -36.77 -6.48
C ALA A 491 23.82 -35.88 -5.25
N THR A 492 24.53 -34.75 -5.37
CA THR A 492 24.61 -33.76 -4.28
C THR A 492 23.61 -32.64 -4.57
N LEU A 493 22.52 -32.59 -3.82
CA LEU A 493 21.56 -31.47 -3.90
C LEU A 493 22.14 -30.27 -3.14
N THR A 494 22.63 -29.26 -3.86
CA THR A 494 23.05 -28.01 -3.21
C THR A 494 21.87 -27.06 -3.16
N GLN A 495 21.19 -26.99 -2.02
CA GLN A 495 20.06 -26.09 -1.82
C GLN A 495 20.58 -24.68 -1.47
N TYR A 496 20.31 -23.70 -2.32
CA TYR A 496 20.39 -22.29 -1.93
C TYR A 496 19.00 -21.84 -1.48
N VAL A 497 18.79 -21.81 -0.16
CA VAL A 497 17.59 -21.18 0.42
C VAL A 497 17.87 -19.68 0.49
N PRO A 498 17.09 -18.81 -0.20
CA PRO A 498 17.16 -17.38 0.10
C PRO A 498 16.70 -17.17 1.53
N SER A 499 17.40 -16.32 2.27
CA SER A 499 17.12 -15.97 3.66
C SER A 499 15.62 -15.75 3.90
N ILE A 500 15.02 -16.58 4.76
CA ILE A 500 13.65 -16.37 5.24
C ILE A 500 13.72 -15.23 6.26
N PHE A 501 13.16 -14.07 5.93
CA PHE A 501 13.03 -12.96 6.87
C PHE A 501 11.73 -13.10 7.66
N TYR A 502 11.85 -13.21 8.97
CA TYR A 502 10.73 -13.17 9.90
C TYR A 502 10.41 -11.71 10.23
N TYR A 503 9.17 -11.27 9.98
CA TYR A 503 8.65 -10.01 10.52
C TYR A 503 7.59 -10.35 11.57
N GLY A 504 8.02 -10.38 12.83
CA GLY A 504 7.09 -10.44 13.96
C GLY A 504 6.58 -9.05 14.28
N ASN A 505 5.25 -8.86 14.29
CA ASN A 505 4.63 -7.69 14.90
C ASN A 505 4.78 -7.78 16.42
N ASN A 506 5.87 -7.25 16.98
CA ASN A 506 6.02 -7.05 18.42
C ASN A 506 5.74 -5.59 18.77
N SER A 507 4.56 -5.33 19.31
CA SER A 507 4.18 -4.08 19.98
C SER A 507 4.64 -4.03 21.46
N SER A 508 5.71 -4.72 21.81
CA SER A 508 6.35 -4.57 23.14
C SER A 508 7.86 -4.56 22.97
N GLY A 509 8.47 -3.44 23.34
CA GLY A 509 9.89 -3.19 23.16
C GLY A 509 10.75 -4.14 23.98
N LEU A 510 11.52 -4.98 23.28
CA LEU A 510 12.77 -5.58 23.77
C LEU A 510 13.76 -5.64 22.61
N SER A 511 15.02 -5.41 22.96
CA SER A 511 16.15 -5.09 22.07
C SER A 511 16.53 -6.20 21.08
N GLU A 512 17.02 -5.74 19.93
CA GLU A 512 17.59 -6.49 18.82
C GLU A 512 18.84 -7.28 19.25
N HIS A 513 18.82 -8.61 19.13
CA HIS A 513 20.02 -9.45 19.14
C HIS A 513 20.22 -10.08 17.76
N GLN A 514 21.27 -9.66 17.06
CA GLN A 514 21.76 -10.31 15.86
C GLN A 514 22.48 -11.62 16.22
N TYR A 515 21.95 -12.76 15.76
CA TYR A 515 22.71 -13.99 15.67
C TYR A 515 23.32 -14.11 14.27
N ARG A 516 24.65 -14.16 14.20
CA ARG A 516 25.42 -14.54 13.01
C ARG A 516 26.19 -15.82 13.34
N GLU A 517 25.61 -16.98 13.08
CA GLU A 517 26.38 -18.21 12.94
C GLU A 517 25.90 -19.05 11.74
N PRO A 518 26.79 -19.77 11.04
CA PRO A 518 26.44 -20.65 9.94
C PRO A 518 25.67 -21.87 10.45
N PHE A 519 24.56 -22.18 9.77
CA PHE A 519 23.80 -23.40 10.00
C PHE A 519 24.55 -24.61 9.43
N TYR A 520 24.76 -25.64 10.24
CA TYR A 520 25.17 -26.97 9.78
C TYR A 520 23.98 -27.91 9.89
N PHE A 521 23.64 -28.58 8.78
CA PHE A 521 22.67 -29.68 8.77
C PHE A 521 23.42 -30.97 9.10
N ASN A 522 22.98 -31.67 10.14
CA ASN A 522 23.39 -33.04 10.41
C ASN A 522 22.19 -33.95 10.19
N TRP A 523 22.35 -34.99 9.38
CA TRP A 523 21.32 -35.98 9.13
C TRP A 523 21.52 -37.15 10.11
N GLY A 524 20.45 -37.54 10.78
CA GLY A 524 20.40 -38.75 11.61
C GLY A 524 19.00 -39.36 11.55
N LEU A 525 18.92 -40.68 11.42
CA LEU A 525 17.68 -41.45 11.50
C LEU A 525 17.43 -41.82 12.96
N TYR A 526 16.21 -41.57 13.46
CA TYR A 526 15.77 -41.97 14.80
C TYR A 526 14.52 -42.84 14.69
N ASN A 527 14.39 -43.84 15.57
CA ASN A 527 13.16 -44.60 15.72
C ASN A 527 12.08 -43.77 16.47
N ALA A 528 10.82 -44.12 16.23
CA ALA A 528 9.65 -43.34 16.63
C ALA A 528 9.40 -43.21 18.15
N ASP A 529 10.16 -43.88 19.01
CA ASP A 529 9.96 -43.90 20.46
C ASP A 529 11.08 -43.24 21.29
N GLY A 530 12.09 -42.66 20.66
CA GLY A 530 12.99 -41.67 21.31
C GLY A 530 13.90 -42.20 22.42
N THR A 531 14.34 -43.45 22.39
CA THR A 531 15.35 -43.97 23.34
C THR A 531 16.78 -43.94 22.77
N GLU A 532 17.71 -43.32 23.50
CA GLU A 532 19.18 -43.46 23.38
C GLU A 532 19.60 -44.77 24.10
N GLU A 533 20.66 -45.53 23.79
CA GLU A 533 21.74 -45.59 22.79
C GLU A 533 22.29 -47.03 22.91
N LEU A 534 22.89 -47.65 21.88
CA LEU A 534 23.95 -48.67 22.07
C LEU A 534 24.73 -48.85 20.77
N ASN A 535 26.03 -48.58 20.84
CA ASN A 535 27.01 -48.90 19.80
C ASN A 535 27.11 -50.41 19.63
N ASP A 536 26.46 -50.97 18.61
CA ASP A 536 26.78 -52.30 18.10
C ASP A 536 27.48 -52.18 16.75
N VAL A 537 28.76 -52.57 16.74
CA VAL A 537 29.56 -52.70 15.52
C VAL A 537 29.18 -54.01 14.83
N PHE A 538 28.40 -53.92 13.76
CA PHE A 538 28.21 -55.04 12.84
C PHE A 538 29.49 -55.21 12.01
N THR A 539 30.18 -56.33 12.17
CA THR A 539 31.25 -56.69 11.24
C THR A 539 30.72 -57.76 10.28
N LEU A 540 30.60 -57.40 9.00
CA LEU A 540 30.34 -58.37 7.94
C LEU A 540 31.61 -59.19 7.70
N LYS A 541 31.52 -60.50 7.85
CA LYS A 541 32.52 -61.43 7.31
C LYS A 541 31.78 -62.52 6.55
N ASP A 542 32.10 -62.66 5.28
CA ASP A 542 31.62 -63.70 4.36
C ASP A 542 30.08 -63.77 4.15
N GLY A 543 29.40 -62.62 4.23
CA GLY A 543 28.09 -62.44 3.59
C GLY A 543 26.88 -63.14 4.22
N VAL A 544 26.94 -63.58 5.48
CA VAL A 544 25.75 -64.12 6.18
C VAL A 544 25.57 -63.49 7.56
N LEU A 545 24.37 -62.99 7.83
CA LEU A 545 23.94 -62.42 9.12
C LEU A 545 23.29 -63.54 9.95
N ASP A 546 23.93 -64.00 11.04
CA ASP A 546 23.37 -65.01 11.96
C ASP A 546 22.82 -64.34 13.24
N TRP A 547 21.54 -64.60 13.55
CA TRP A 547 20.85 -64.08 14.74
C TRP A 547 20.26 -65.25 15.54
N ARG A 548 20.72 -65.44 16.78
CA ARG A 548 20.12 -66.37 17.75
C ARG A 548 19.65 -65.63 18.99
N SER A 549 18.34 -65.61 19.22
CA SER A 549 17.76 -65.18 20.50
C SER A 549 17.84 -66.32 21.54
N LYS A 550 18.26 -66.01 22.76
CA LYS A 550 18.07 -66.84 23.95
C LYS A 550 17.19 -66.09 24.95
N TYR A 551 16.15 -66.82 25.36
CA TYR A 551 14.95 -66.44 26.11
C TYR A 551 15.11 -65.94 27.55
N ARG A 552 13.98 -65.35 28.03
CA ARG A 552 13.39 -65.25 29.40
C ARG A 552 14.02 -64.21 30.33
N ARG A 553 13.24 -63.41 31.08
CA ARG A 553 11.85 -63.51 31.54
C ARG A 553 11.20 -62.13 31.55
#